data_AF-A0A9W6GQD7-F1
#
_entry.id   AF-A0A9W6GQD7-F1
#
_cell.length_a   1.000
_cell.length_b   1.000
_cell.length_c   1.000
_cell.angle_alpha   90.00
_cell.angle_beta   90.00
_cell.angle_gamma   90.00
#
_symmetry.space_group_name_H-M   'P 1'
#
loop_
_entity.id
_entity.type
_entity.pdbx_description
1 polymer ?
#
loop_
_entity_poly.entity_id
_entity_poly.type
_entity_poly.pdbx_seq_one_letter_code
_entity_poly.pdbx_strand_id
1 'polypeptide(L)'
;MRKKTLTLCAALAAATPARAEIVSFEEKNGAARANLEIDGKSYALDFRLMRPQKPAPGGALLIDVARDDGLAAFAAGRGMIAATLDLEKLPAAARATTMAELVPRLRAHTGAKQLLGRGRGDAAATLAAAPFDGLLLHEAPATPARGPRVIETWGADAYWRPTPRPAPVKESDNHRSFFLAGTADAAASANCAAPVNPRSGAPALRALLVALVEWTKGVKPPASRAPVEADLVAAETIGWPKAASLPAPPPGARKVPKTDPDGNELTGLRLPDLALPIATFTGFNAQKDKKGPACVAGAASPFPATKAEREKTADPRASLMERYGSRAYFVATMRVVADKLVTERLLLKEDADAYVSAARQAPF
;
A
#
# COMPACT_ATOMS: atom_id res chain seq x y z
N MET A 1 12.12 31.47 -53.09
CA MET A 1 11.08 30.67 -52.42
C MET A 1 10.69 31.35 -51.11
N ARG A 2 9.43 31.81 -50.99
CA ARG A 2 8.85 32.34 -49.75
C ARG A 2 8.49 31.18 -48.81
N LYS A 3 8.73 31.33 -47.50
CA LYS A 3 7.95 30.76 -46.37
C LYS A 3 8.60 31.22 -45.05
N LYS A 4 8.11 32.30 -44.45
CA LYS A 4 7.04 32.39 -43.43
C LYS A 4 7.58 32.15 -42.01
N THR A 5 8.02 33.23 -41.39
CA THR A 5 8.15 33.40 -39.93
C THR A 5 6.75 33.29 -39.33
N LEU A 6 6.51 32.25 -38.52
CA LEU A 6 5.25 32.07 -37.82
C LEU A 6 5.37 32.76 -36.46
N THR A 7 4.89 34.00 -36.36
CA THR A 7 4.69 34.69 -35.10
C THR A 7 3.55 34.01 -34.35
N LEU A 8 3.87 33.28 -33.29
CA LEU A 8 2.88 32.70 -32.39
C LEU A 8 2.32 33.82 -31.50
N CYS A 9 1.26 34.48 -31.95
CA CYS A 9 0.45 35.34 -31.10
C CYS A 9 -0.31 34.43 -30.12
N ALA A 10 0.26 34.20 -28.94
CA ALA A 10 -0.51 33.71 -27.80
C ALA A 10 -1.43 34.84 -27.34
N ALA A 11 -2.65 34.90 -27.89
CA ALA A 11 -3.72 35.66 -27.29
C ALA A 11 -4.07 34.97 -25.96
N LEU A 12 -3.45 35.40 -24.87
CA LEU A 12 -4.05 35.24 -23.55
C LEU A 12 -5.33 36.07 -23.57
N ALA A 13 -6.45 35.43 -23.91
CA ALA A 13 -7.75 35.92 -23.50
C ALA A 13 -7.76 35.83 -21.98
N ALA A 14 -7.45 36.93 -21.30
CA ALA A 14 -7.79 37.11 -19.90
C ALA A 14 -9.32 37.05 -19.85
N ALA A 15 -9.87 35.87 -19.60
CA ALA A 15 -11.28 35.73 -19.28
C ALA A 15 -11.49 36.51 -17.98
N THR A 16 -12.05 37.71 -18.09
CA THR A 16 -12.61 38.41 -16.93
C THR A 16 -13.56 37.44 -16.25
N PRO A 17 -13.35 37.12 -14.96
CA PRO A 17 -14.23 36.20 -14.27
C PRO A 17 -15.67 36.73 -14.35
N ALA A 18 -16.59 35.86 -14.77
CA ALA A 18 -18.02 36.18 -14.83
C ALA A 18 -18.47 36.70 -13.46
N ARG A 19 -19.15 37.84 -13.44
CA ARG A 19 -19.61 38.45 -12.19
C ARG A 19 -20.91 37.74 -11.80
N ALA A 20 -20.83 36.93 -10.76
CA ALA A 20 -22.01 36.33 -10.12
C ALA A 20 -22.47 37.26 -9.00
N GLU A 21 -23.76 37.56 -8.96
CA GLU A 21 -24.42 38.30 -7.88
C GLU A 21 -25.60 37.49 -7.33
N ILE A 22 -25.66 37.30 -6.01
CA ILE A 22 -26.78 36.62 -5.35
C ILE A 22 -27.90 37.64 -5.12
N VAL A 23 -28.90 37.58 -5.98
CA VAL A 23 -30.08 38.46 -6.00
C VAL A 23 -31.01 38.15 -4.82
N SER A 24 -31.20 36.86 -4.50
CA SER A 24 -31.95 36.47 -3.31
C SER A 24 -31.48 35.15 -2.72
N PHE A 25 -31.74 34.98 -1.43
CA PHE A 25 -31.44 33.77 -0.68
C PHE A 25 -32.64 33.44 0.22
N GLU A 26 -33.14 32.21 0.11
CA GLU A 26 -34.31 31.74 0.85
C GLU A 26 -34.02 30.37 1.46
N GLU A 27 -34.37 30.16 2.74
CA GLU A 27 -34.38 28.84 3.37
C GLU A 27 -35.78 28.56 3.93
N LYS A 28 -36.35 27.39 3.61
CA LYS A 28 -37.58 26.87 4.20
C LYS A 28 -37.41 25.40 4.56
N ASN A 29 -37.57 25.08 5.85
CA ASN A 29 -37.47 23.71 6.39
C ASN A 29 -36.17 22.98 5.99
N GLY A 30 -35.03 23.70 5.96
CA GLY A 30 -33.74 23.15 5.58
C GLY A 30 -33.53 22.96 4.07
N ALA A 31 -34.54 23.25 3.22
CA ALA A 31 -34.33 23.44 1.79
C ALA A 31 -33.96 24.91 1.55
N ALA A 32 -32.85 25.15 0.88
CA ALA A 32 -32.34 26.49 0.62
C ALA A 32 -32.12 26.71 -0.88
N ARG A 33 -32.37 27.94 -1.34
CA ARG A 33 -32.17 28.38 -2.71
C ARG A 33 -31.45 29.72 -2.71
N ALA A 34 -30.36 29.80 -3.46
CA ALA A 34 -29.75 31.07 -3.84
C ALA A 34 -30.09 31.35 -5.31
N ASN A 35 -30.74 32.47 -5.59
CA ASN A 35 -30.97 32.95 -6.95
C ASN A 35 -29.83 33.88 -7.34
N LEU A 36 -29.20 33.61 -8.48
CA LEU A 36 -28.01 34.30 -8.93
C LEU A 36 -28.24 34.95 -10.28
N GLU A 37 -27.65 36.11 -10.48
CA GLU A 37 -27.46 36.72 -11.78
C GLU A 37 -26.00 36.57 -12.18
N ILE A 38 -25.75 35.94 -13.33
CA ILE A 38 -24.41 35.70 -13.87
C ILE A 38 -24.42 36.19 -15.31
N ASP A 39 -23.69 37.28 -15.57
CA ASP A 39 -23.60 37.94 -16.88
C ASP A 39 -24.99 38.20 -17.52
N GLY A 40 -25.95 38.70 -16.73
CA GLY A 40 -27.31 39.03 -17.19
C GLY A 40 -28.25 37.83 -17.36
N LYS A 41 -27.84 36.63 -16.94
CA LYS A 41 -28.68 35.41 -16.95
C LYS A 41 -28.99 34.96 -15.53
N SER A 42 -30.22 34.53 -15.30
CA SER A 42 -30.66 34.02 -14.01
C SER A 42 -30.34 32.53 -13.84
N TYR A 43 -29.78 32.19 -12.68
CA TYR A 43 -29.49 30.83 -12.24
C TYR A 43 -30.07 30.60 -10.85
N ALA A 44 -30.35 29.34 -10.51
CA ALA A 44 -30.76 28.94 -9.17
C ALA A 44 -29.85 27.83 -8.66
N LEU A 45 -29.29 28.03 -7.47
CA LEU A 45 -28.53 27.02 -6.73
C LEU A 45 -29.39 26.49 -5.59
N ASP A 46 -29.94 25.30 -5.79
CA ASP A 46 -30.68 24.56 -4.78
C ASP A 46 -29.74 23.72 -3.93
N PHE A 47 -29.89 23.79 -2.62
CA PHE A 47 -29.13 23.00 -1.66
C PHE A 47 -29.90 22.71 -0.38
N ARG A 48 -29.35 21.82 0.45
CA ARG A 48 -29.93 21.46 1.74
C ARG A 48 -29.06 21.96 2.87
N LEU A 49 -29.69 22.61 3.85
CA LEU A 49 -29.12 22.95 5.15
C LEU A 49 -29.60 21.94 6.20
N MET A 50 -28.72 21.00 6.55
CA MET A 50 -28.95 20.00 7.59
C MET A 50 -28.57 20.60 8.94
N ARG A 51 -29.55 20.77 9.81
CA ARG A 51 -29.35 21.26 11.18
C ARG A 51 -29.27 20.08 12.16
N PRO A 52 -28.31 20.09 13.11
CA PRO A 52 -28.16 19.01 14.08
C PRO A 52 -29.27 19.06 15.12
N GLN A 53 -29.67 17.90 15.67
CA GLN A 53 -30.62 17.86 16.80
C GLN A 53 -30.01 18.44 18.09
N LYS A 54 -28.71 18.25 18.30
CA LYS A 54 -27.95 18.79 19.43
C LYS A 54 -26.72 19.54 18.93
N PRO A 55 -26.77 20.87 18.82
CA PRO A 55 -25.64 21.67 18.33
C PRO A 55 -24.41 21.52 19.24
N ALA A 56 -23.23 21.43 18.64
CA ALA A 56 -21.97 21.44 19.38
C ALA A 56 -21.67 22.85 19.92
N PRO A 57 -21.02 22.98 21.09
CA PRO A 57 -20.58 24.28 21.62
C PRO A 57 -19.68 24.98 20.60
N GLY A 58 -19.99 26.25 20.31
CA GLY A 58 -19.20 27.06 19.37
C GLY A 58 -19.70 27.04 17.92
N GLY A 59 -20.54 26.08 17.51
CA GLY A 59 -21.25 26.08 16.21
C GLY A 59 -20.35 26.10 14.97
N ALA A 60 -20.30 25.00 14.22
CA ALA A 60 -19.57 24.91 12.95
C ALA A 60 -20.51 24.61 11.78
N LEU A 61 -20.18 25.16 10.61
CA LEU A 61 -20.84 24.90 9.33
C LEU A 61 -19.86 24.19 8.39
N LEU A 62 -20.26 23.01 7.91
CA LEU A 62 -19.61 22.30 6.80
C LEU A 62 -20.30 22.67 5.48
N ILE A 63 -19.54 23.16 4.51
CA ILE A 63 -19.97 23.36 3.12
C ILE A 63 -19.32 22.25 2.28
N ASP A 64 -20.13 21.28 1.87
CA ASP A 64 -19.69 20.12 1.10
C ASP A 64 -20.15 20.24 -0.35
N VAL A 65 -19.19 20.34 -1.27
CA VAL A 65 -19.43 20.37 -2.72
C VAL A 65 -18.90 19.10 -3.41
N ALA A 66 -18.41 18.12 -2.65
CA ALA A 66 -17.81 16.89 -3.16
C ALA A 66 -18.84 15.80 -3.50
N ARG A 67 -20.11 15.98 -3.10
CA ARG A 67 -21.28 15.14 -3.48
C ARG A 67 -21.16 13.64 -3.12
N ASP A 68 -20.55 13.29 -1.98
CA ASP A 68 -20.25 11.89 -1.62
C ASP A 68 -20.17 11.62 -0.09
N ASP A 69 -20.29 10.35 0.30
CA ASP A 69 -19.94 9.70 1.57
C ASP A 69 -20.85 9.94 2.78
N GLY A 70 -21.97 10.65 2.62
CA GLY A 70 -22.86 10.95 3.75
C GLY A 70 -22.18 11.81 4.84
N LEU A 71 -21.06 12.48 4.51
CA LEU A 71 -20.31 13.30 5.46
C LEU A 71 -21.17 14.43 6.04
N ALA A 72 -22.03 15.04 5.22
CA ALA A 72 -22.99 16.05 5.70
C ALA A 72 -23.92 15.48 6.80
N ALA A 73 -24.40 14.25 6.64
CA ALA A 73 -25.21 13.57 7.66
C ALA A 73 -24.39 13.22 8.91
N PHE A 74 -23.14 12.77 8.72
CA PHE A 74 -22.23 12.49 9.84
C PHE A 74 -21.88 13.77 10.63
N ALA A 75 -21.57 14.87 9.94
CA ALA A 75 -21.31 16.18 10.51
C ALA A 75 -22.53 16.68 11.31
N ALA A 76 -23.73 16.55 10.75
CA ALA A 76 -24.98 16.83 11.45
C ALA A 76 -25.15 15.95 12.71
N GLY A 77 -24.83 14.66 12.63
CA GLY A 77 -24.82 13.75 13.78
C GLY A 77 -23.82 14.12 14.88
N ARG A 78 -22.79 14.90 14.53
CA ARG A 78 -21.75 15.41 15.46
C ARG A 78 -22.01 16.83 15.95
N GLY A 79 -23.17 17.41 15.65
CA GLY A 79 -23.57 18.73 16.15
C GLY A 79 -23.17 19.90 15.26
N MET A 80 -22.75 19.65 14.01
CA MET A 80 -22.48 20.70 13.02
C MET A 80 -23.69 20.96 12.13
N ILE A 81 -23.79 22.17 11.58
CA ILE A 81 -24.68 22.43 10.44
C ILE A 81 -23.94 21.96 9.18
N ALA A 82 -24.64 21.32 8.24
CA ALA A 82 -24.04 20.91 6.97
C ALA A 82 -24.86 21.43 5.79
N ALA A 83 -24.18 22.05 4.82
CA ALA A 83 -24.71 22.46 3.53
C ALA A 83 -24.12 21.56 2.44
N THR A 84 -24.97 20.94 1.62
CA THR A 84 -24.52 20.18 0.44
C THR A 84 -24.93 20.91 -0.82
N LEU A 85 -23.96 21.38 -1.60
CA LEU A 85 -24.21 22.21 -2.78
C LEU A 85 -23.71 21.52 -4.05
N ASP A 86 -24.50 21.65 -5.12
CA ASP A 86 -24.15 21.13 -6.44
C ASP A 86 -23.76 22.27 -7.38
N LEU A 87 -22.46 22.59 -7.41
CA LEU A 87 -21.93 23.69 -8.21
C LEU A 87 -21.87 23.37 -9.71
N GLU A 88 -22.08 22.12 -10.13
CA GLU A 88 -22.09 21.75 -11.55
C GLU A 88 -23.22 22.42 -12.33
N LYS A 89 -24.31 22.78 -11.63
CA LYS A 89 -25.44 23.54 -12.18
C LYS A 89 -25.09 24.99 -12.54
N LEU A 90 -23.92 25.47 -12.11
CA LEU A 90 -23.43 26.80 -12.40
C LEU A 90 -22.33 26.76 -13.47
N PRO A 91 -22.23 27.80 -14.32
CA PRO A 91 -21.13 27.95 -15.26
C PRO A 91 -19.78 27.93 -14.54
N ALA A 92 -18.80 27.17 -15.04
CA ALA A 92 -17.50 26.98 -14.40
C ALA A 92 -16.80 28.29 -14.02
N ALA A 93 -16.85 29.29 -14.91
CA ALA A 93 -16.25 30.61 -14.71
C ALA A 93 -16.88 31.42 -13.57
N ALA A 94 -18.09 31.09 -13.14
CA ALA A 94 -18.84 31.83 -12.13
C ALA A 94 -18.84 31.17 -10.74
N ARG A 95 -18.37 29.91 -10.65
CA ARG A 95 -18.44 29.12 -9.40
C ARG A 95 -17.63 29.76 -8.28
N ALA A 96 -16.44 30.26 -8.57
CA ALA A 96 -15.54 30.86 -7.56
C ALA A 96 -16.15 32.15 -6.98
N THR A 97 -16.61 33.05 -7.86
CA THR A 97 -17.30 34.29 -7.47
C THR A 97 -18.58 34.00 -6.67
N THR A 98 -19.36 32.99 -7.11
CA THR A 98 -20.55 32.53 -6.39
C THR A 98 -20.21 32.09 -4.97
N MET A 99 -19.16 31.27 -4.79
CA MET A 99 -18.76 30.79 -3.46
C MET A 99 -18.24 31.93 -2.59
N ALA A 100 -17.47 32.87 -3.16
CA ALA A 100 -16.98 34.04 -2.44
C ALA A 100 -18.11 34.90 -1.85
N GLU A 101 -19.26 34.98 -2.54
CA GLU A 101 -20.42 35.72 -2.07
C GLU A 101 -21.36 34.90 -1.17
N LEU A 102 -21.57 33.62 -1.49
CA LEU A 102 -22.49 32.74 -0.78
C LEU A 102 -21.96 32.38 0.61
N VAL A 103 -20.65 32.17 0.74
CA VAL A 103 -20.02 31.73 2.00
C VAL A 103 -20.27 32.69 3.16
N PRO A 104 -20.00 34.01 3.03
CA PRO A 104 -20.31 34.98 4.10
C PRO A 104 -21.81 35.02 4.46
N ARG A 105 -22.70 34.93 3.46
CA ARG A 105 -24.16 34.92 3.67
C ARG A 105 -24.59 33.69 4.46
N LEU A 106 -24.06 32.51 4.12
CA LEU A 106 -24.32 31.27 4.85
C LEU A 106 -23.81 31.33 6.29
N ARG A 107 -22.63 31.91 6.52
CA ARG A 107 -22.10 32.11 7.88
C ARG A 107 -23.03 32.99 8.71
N ALA A 108 -23.45 34.13 8.16
CA ALA A 108 -24.38 35.05 8.83
C ALA A 108 -25.73 34.39 9.12
N HIS A 109 -26.29 33.68 8.13
CA HIS A 109 -27.59 33.02 8.23
C HIS A 109 -27.61 31.85 9.23
N THR A 110 -26.50 31.14 9.36
CA THR A 110 -26.39 29.99 10.28
C THR A 110 -25.87 30.36 11.67
N GLY A 111 -25.24 31.53 11.83
CA GLY A 111 -24.56 31.94 13.05
C GLY A 111 -23.30 31.13 13.37
N ALA A 112 -22.75 30.40 12.38
CA ALA A 112 -21.59 29.54 12.58
C ALA A 112 -20.32 30.36 12.88
N LYS A 113 -19.59 29.97 13.93
CA LYS A 113 -18.31 30.61 14.28
C LYS A 113 -17.15 30.00 13.51
N GLN A 114 -17.27 28.73 13.10
CA GLN A 114 -16.27 28.01 12.32
C GLN A 114 -16.86 27.57 10.98
N LEU A 115 -16.14 27.80 9.90
CA LEU A 115 -16.53 27.42 8.55
C LEU A 115 -15.54 26.43 7.95
N LEU A 116 -16.03 25.24 7.62
CA LEU A 116 -15.25 24.20 6.98
C LEU A 116 -15.75 23.98 5.55
N GLY A 117 -14.83 23.89 4.59
CA GLY A 117 -15.14 23.56 3.20
C GLY A 117 -14.61 22.18 2.84
N ARG A 118 -15.35 21.42 2.02
CA ARG A 118 -14.86 20.19 1.40
C ARG A 118 -15.18 20.19 -0.10
N GLY A 119 -14.16 19.96 -0.92
CA GLY A 119 -14.30 19.90 -2.37
C GLY A 119 -13.41 18.83 -2.98
N ARG A 120 -13.78 18.37 -4.18
CA ARG A 120 -13.03 17.40 -4.99
C ARG A 120 -12.82 17.92 -6.41
N GLY A 121 -11.66 17.65 -6.99
CA GLY A 121 -11.35 18.07 -8.38
C GLY A 121 -11.50 19.59 -8.59
N ASP A 122 -12.12 20.01 -9.69
CA ASP A 122 -12.31 21.43 -10.02
C ASP A 122 -13.16 22.20 -8.99
N ALA A 123 -14.05 21.51 -8.28
CA ALA A 123 -14.83 22.10 -7.20
C ALA A 123 -13.96 22.42 -5.96
N ALA A 124 -12.84 21.72 -5.78
CA ALA A 124 -11.86 22.00 -4.74
C ALA A 124 -11.16 23.36 -4.99
N ALA A 125 -10.71 23.59 -6.23
CA ALA A 125 -10.11 24.87 -6.63
C ALA A 125 -11.10 26.04 -6.49
N THR A 126 -12.39 25.79 -6.68
CA THR A 126 -13.46 26.77 -6.49
C THR A 126 -13.58 27.24 -5.04
N LEU A 127 -13.45 26.33 -4.07
CA LEU A 127 -13.57 26.69 -2.65
C LEU A 127 -12.39 27.52 -2.12
N ALA A 128 -11.23 27.42 -2.75
CA ALA A 128 -10.05 28.21 -2.37
C ALA A 128 -10.26 29.73 -2.56
N ALA A 129 -11.29 30.15 -3.31
CA ALA A 129 -11.61 31.56 -3.55
C ALA A 129 -12.49 32.21 -2.45
N ALA A 130 -12.87 31.47 -1.40
CA ALA A 130 -13.77 31.95 -0.34
C ALA A 130 -13.15 31.78 1.06
N PRO A 131 -13.56 32.58 2.06
CA PRO A 131 -12.95 32.57 3.40
C PRO A 131 -13.45 31.38 4.23
N PHE A 132 -12.63 30.32 4.31
CA PHE A 132 -12.84 29.16 5.18
C PHE A 132 -11.86 29.17 6.37
N ASP A 133 -12.34 28.72 7.54
CA ASP A 133 -11.48 28.49 8.72
C ASP A 133 -10.72 27.16 8.60
N GLY A 134 -11.21 26.22 7.78
CA GLY A 134 -10.50 24.99 7.39
C GLY A 134 -11.02 24.41 6.08
N LEU A 135 -10.13 23.93 5.22
CA LEU A 135 -10.47 23.48 3.87
C LEU A 135 -9.91 22.07 3.58
N LEU A 136 -10.81 21.12 3.34
CA LEU A 136 -10.51 19.73 2.97
C LEU A 136 -10.58 19.58 1.45
N LEU A 137 -9.44 19.68 0.79
CA LEU A 137 -9.32 19.53 -0.66
C LEU A 137 -8.88 18.11 -1.02
N HIS A 138 -9.72 17.39 -1.75
CA HIS A 138 -9.33 16.15 -2.41
C HIS A 138 -8.93 16.47 -3.85
N GLU A 139 -7.62 16.55 -4.12
CA GLU A 139 -7.15 16.47 -5.50
C GLU A 139 -7.51 15.07 -6.04
N ALA A 140 -8.27 15.02 -7.14
CA ALA A 140 -8.36 13.78 -7.90
C ALA A 140 -6.99 13.57 -8.53
N PRO A 141 -6.25 12.47 -8.24
CA PRO A 141 -5.04 12.22 -8.98
C PRO A 141 -5.43 12.02 -10.45
N ALA A 142 -4.80 12.80 -11.33
CA ALA A 142 -4.83 12.51 -12.77
C ALA A 142 -4.40 11.04 -12.95
N THR A 143 -5.23 10.25 -13.62
CA THR A 143 -4.84 8.90 -14.03
C THR A 143 -3.56 9.05 -14.87
N PRO A 144 -2.41 8.50 -14.46
CA PRO A 144 -1.20 8.62 -15.28
C PRO A 144 -1.48 7.99 -16.64
N ALA A 145 -1.04 8.63 -17.73
CA ALA A 145 -1.25 8.17 -19.10
C ALA A 145 -0.71 6.75 -19.39
N ARG A 146 -0.01 6.12 -18.42
CA ARG A 146 0.58 4.78 -18.53
C ARG A 146 0.02 3.76 -17.53
N GLY A 147 -1.04 4.08 -16.79
CA GLY A 147 -1.59 3.21 -15.73
C GLY A 147 -0.83 3.29 -14.40
N PRO A 148 -1.29 2.60 -13.35
CA PRO A 148 -0.68 2.65 -12.02
C PRO A 148 0.70 1.99 -12.01
N ARG A 149 1.61 2.51 -11.19
CA ARG A 149 2.85 1.82 -10.83
C ARG A 149 2.53 0.72 -9.81
N VAL A 150 2.97 -0.49 -10.08
CA VAL A 150 2.68 -1.67 -9.27
C VAL A 150 3.99 -2.34 -8.85
N ILE A 151 4.06 -2.68 -7.57
CA ILE A 151 5.02 -3.67 -7.06
C ILE A 151 4.19 -4.82 -6.50
N GLU A 152 4.28 -5.99 -7.12
CA GLU A 152 3.63 -7.20 -6.65
C GLU A 152 4.61 -8.07 -5.87
N THR A 153 4.10 -8.75 -4.82
CA THR A 153 4.91 -9.61 -3.95
C THR A 153 4.20 -10.91 -3.61
N TRP A 154 4.97 -11.97 -3.39
CA TRP A 154 4.48 -13.26 -2.89
C TRP A 154 5.51 -13.95 -2.00
N GLY A 155 5.02 -14.76 -1.07
CA GLY A 155 5.82 -15.68 -0.28
C GLY A 155 5.90 -17.08 -0.89
N ALA A 156 6.67 -17.95 -0.24
CA ALA A 156 6.87 -19.35 -0.59
C ALA A 156 5.54 -20.12 -0.75
N ASP A 157 4.52 -19.77 0.03
CA ASP A 157 3.20 -20.41 -0.03
C ASP A 157 2.53 -20.28 -1.42
N ALA A 158 2.94 -19.32 -2.25
CA ALA A 158 2.47 -19.18 -3.63
C ALA A 158 2.88 -20.33 -4.55
N TYR A 159 3.97 -21.04 -4.25
CA TYR A 159 4.48 -22.17 -5.04
C TYR A 159 4.24 -23.53 -4.37
N TRP A 160 4.19 -23.57 -3.04
CA TRP A 160 4.06 -24.82 -2.29
C TRP A 160 2.62 -25.28 -2.05
N ARG A 161 1.61 -24.43 -2.27
CA ARG A 161 0.19 -24.79 -2.10
C ARG A 161 -0.39 -25.56 -3.30
N PRO A 162 -1.49 -26.33 -3.12
CA PRO A 162 -2.07 -27.18 -4.17
C PRO A 162 -2.53 -26.41 -5.41
N THR A 163 -3.03 -25.19 -5.23
CA THR A 163 -3.40 -24.29 -6.31
C THR A 163 -2.18 -23.43 -6.66
N PRO A 164 -1.53 -23.65 -7.81
CA PRO A 164 -0.44 -22.79 -8.24
C PRO A 164 -0.99 -21.38 -8.47
N ARG A 165 -0.25 -20.35 -8.04
CA ARG A 165 -0.61 -18.97 -8.42
C ARG A 165 -0.33 -18.72 -9.91
N PRO A 166 -0.97 -17.69 -10.49
CA PRO A 166 -0.57 -17.17 -11.79
C PRO A 166 0.94 -16.86 -11.82
N ALA A 167 1.57 -17.07 -12.98
CA ALA A 167 2.96 -16.69 -13.18
C ALA A 167 3.18 -15.21 -12.85
N PRO A 168 4.34 -14.85 -12.30
CA PRO A 168 4.66 -13.45 -12.01
C PRO A 168 4.59 -12.63 -13.29
N VAL A 169 4.07 -11.41 -13.20
CA VAL A 169 4.00 -10.55 -14.37
C VAL A 169 5.42 -10.13 -14.75
N LYS A 170 5.70 -10.10 -16.05
CA LYS A 170 7.01 -9.69 -16.54
C LYS A 170 7.27 -8.22 -16.17
N GLU A 171 8.51 -7.92 -15.77
CA GLU A 171 8.97 -6.54 -15.53
C GLU A 171 8.63 -5.64 -16.73
N SER A 172 8.10 -4.46 -16.44
CA SER A 172 7.75 -3.44 -17.44
C SER A 172 7.99 -2.03 -16.89
N ASP A 173 7.67 -0.99 -17.67
CA ASP A 173 7.82 0.40 -17.26
C ASP A 173 7.05 0.79 -16.00
N ASN A 174 6.00 0.05 -15.65
CA ASN A 174 5.14 0.33 -14.49
C ASN A 174 4.93 -0.88 -13.58
N HIS A 175 5.64 -2.00 -13.80
CA HIS A 175 5.48 -3.19 -12.96
C HIS A 175 6.82 -3.77 -12.49
N ARG A 176 6.91 -4.07 -11.20
CA ARG A 176 7.96 -4.92 -10.60
C ARG A 176 7.35 -6.07 -9.82
N SER A 177 8.07 -7.18 -9.76
CA SER A 177 7.60 -8.45 -9.22
C SER A 177 8.67 -9.04 -8.30
N PHE A 178 8.33 -9.31 -7.04
CA PHE A 178 9.27 -9.82 -6.05
C PHE A 178 8.74 -11.07 -5.35
N PHE A 179 9.52 -12.14 -5.42
CA PHE A 179 9.31 -13.32 -4.60
C PHE A 179 10.10 -13.20 -3.31
N LEU A 180 9.42 -13.16 -2.17
CA LEU A 180 10.02 -13.15 -0.85
C LEU A 180 10.31 -14.60 -0.44
N ALA A 181 11.50 -15.06 -0.81
CA ALA A 181 11.89 -16.45 -0.66
C ALA A 181 11.79 -16.87 0.82
N GLY A 182 11.21 -18.04 1.06
CA GLY A 182 11.04 -18.73 2.34
C GLY A 182 10.15 -18.02 3.36
N THR A 183 9.42 -16.96 2.98
CA THR A 183 8.41 -16.33 3.86
C THR A 183 7.03 -16.94 3.58
N ALA A 184 6.18 -17.06 4.58
CA ALA A 184 4.80 -17.55 4.40
C ALA A 184 3.81 -16.57 5.02
N ASP A 185 2.72 -16.27 4.31
CA ASP A 185 1.76 -15.23 4.72
C ASP A 185 0.91 -15.62 5.97
N ALA A 186 0.78 -16.91 6.27
CA ALA A 186 -0.08 -17.38 7.35
C ALA A 186 0.72 -17.79 8.60
N ALA A 187 0.52 -17.06 9.69
CA ALA A 187 1.01 -17.41 11.02
C ALA A 187 0.08 -18.36 11.81
N ALA A 188 -1.12 -18.64 11.27
CA ALA A 188 -2.11 -19.49 11.92
C ALA A 188 -1.60 -20.94 12.01
N SER A 189 -1.28 -21.37 13.23
CA SER A 189 -0.66 -22.66 13.52
C SER A 189 -1.65 -23.78 13.87
N ALA A 190 -2.96 -23.49 13.80
CA ALA A 190 -3.99 -24.46 14.16
C ALA A 190 -3.79 -25.75 13.36
N ASN A 191 -3.65 -26.87 14.07
CA ASN A 191 -3.44 -28.20 13.49
C ASN A 191 -2.12 -28.39 12.69
N CYS A 192 -1.13 -27.51 12.82
CA CYS A 192 0.19 -27.69 12.18
C CYS A 192 1.10 -28.64 12.98
N ALA A 193 1.81 -29.53 12.28
CA ALA A 193 2.63 -30.60 12.86
C ALA A 193 4.03 -30.12 13.29
N ALA A 194 4.73 -29.39 12.42
CA ALA A 194 6.05 -28.85 12.71
C ALA A 194 5.97 -27.43 13.31
N PRO A 195 7.03 -26.94 13.98
CA PRO A 195 7.13 -25.54 14.39
C PRO A 195 6.88 -24.60 13.21
N VAL A 196 6.13 -23.53 13.46
CA VAL A 196 5.74 -22.59 12.40
C VAL A 196 6.93 -21.73 11.97
N ASN A 197 7.01 -21.48 10.67
CA ASN A 197 7.98 -20.57 10.08
C ASN A 197 7.74 -19.13 10.60
N PRO A 198 8.66 -18.54 11.39
CA PRO A 198 8.48 -17.22 11.97
C PRO A 198 8.89 -16.08 11.02
N ARG A 199 9.41 -16.41 9.82
CA ARG A 199 9.96 -15.41 8.91
C ARG A 199 8.88 -14.50 8.37
N SER A 200 9.21 -13.21 8.31
CA SER A 200 8.31 -12.15 7.86
C SER A 200 8.83 -11.49 6.60
N GLY A 201 7.95 -11.28 5.63
CA GLY A 201 8.23 -10.43 4.46
C GLY A 201 8.20 -8.93 4.75
N ALA A 202 7.77 -8.51 5.94
CA ALA A 202 7.55 -7.10 6.27
C ALA A 202 8.76 -6.19 6.04
N PRO A 203 10.02 -6.58 6.35
CA PRO A 203 11.19 -5.75 6.06
C PRO A 203 11.34 -5.42 4.57
N ALA A 204 11.15 -6.42 3.68
CA ALA A 204 11.16 -6.19 2.24
C ALA A 204 9.98 -5.31 1.81
N LEU A 205 8.78 -5.58 2.32
CA LEU A 205 7.58 -4.82 1.99
C LEU A 205 7.72 -3.33 2.35
N ARG A 206 8.33 -3.01 3.49
CA ARG A 206 8.63 -1.62 3.89
C ARG A 206 9.56 -0.94 2.90
N ALA A 207 10.67 -1.59 2.53
CA ALA A 207 11.62 -1.05 1.56
C ALA A 207 10.99 -0.88 0.16
N LEU A 208 10.22 -1.87 -0.28
CA LEU A 208 9.51 -1.83 -1.56
C LEU A 208 8.42 -0.75 -1.59
N LEU A 209 7.74 -0.47 -0.47
CA LEU A 209 6.80 0.63 -0.37
C LEU A 209 7.50 1.99 -0.52
N VAL A 210 8.66 2.17 0.11
CA VAL A 210 9.50 3.37 -0.10
C VAL A 210 9.91 3.47 -1.56
N ALA A 211 10.38 2.39 -2.17
CA ALA A 211 10.75 2.36 -3.57
C ALA A 211 9.58 2.70 -4.50
N LEU A 212 8.36 2.24 -4.20
CA LEU A 212 7.15 2.58 -4.95
C LEU A 212 6.82 4.08 -4.84
N VAL A 213 6.91 4.67 -3.64
CA VAL A 213 6.69 6.12 -3.43
C VAL A 213 7.76 6.95 -4.14
N GLU A 214 9.02 6.55 -4.12
CA GLU A 214 10.08 7.24 -4.86
C GLU A 214 9.91 7.07 -6.37
N TRP A 215 9.40 5.92 -6.80
CA TRP A 215 9.05 5.70 -8.19
C TRP A 215 7.98 6.66 -8.64
N THR A 216 6.98 6.98 -7.81
CA THR A 216 5.99 8.01 -8.17
C THR A 216 6.61 9.35 -8.54
N LYS A 217 7.77 9.67 -7.95
CA LYS A 217 8.56 10.88 -8.13
C LYS A 217 9.64 10.78 -9.21
N GLY A 218 9.71 9.66 -9.94
CA GLY A 218 10.64 9.48 -11.07
C GLY A 218 11.89 8.65 -10.76
N VAL A 219 12.09 8.18 -9.53
CA VAL A 219 13.24 7.33 -9.19
C VAL A 219 12.95 5.88 -9.57
N LYS A 220 13.72 5.30 -10.50
CA LYS A 220 13.50 3.90 -10.93
C LYS A 220 13.61 2.94 -9.72
N PRO A 221 12.66 2.00 -9.54
CA PRO A 221 12.71 1.03 -8.44
C PRO A 221 13.75 -0.07 -8.74
N PRO A 222 14.10 -0.91 -7.75
CA PRO A 222 14.89 -2.11 -7.98
C PRO A 222 14.26 -3.01 -9.07
N ALA A 223 15.10 -3.74 -9.81
CA ALA A 223 14.64 -4.72 -10.79
C ALA A 223 13.88 -5.87 -10.12
N SER A 224 12.95 -6.48 -10.86
CA SER A 224 12.17 -7.62 -10.38
C SER A 224 13.07 -8.78 -9.92
N ARG A 225 12.65 -9.48 -8.86
CA ARG A 225 13.28 -10.71 -8.36
C ARG A 225 12.22 -11.77 -8.15
N ALA A 226 11.67 -12.25 -9.25
CA ALA A 226 10.66 -13.30 -9.28
C ALA A 226 11.21 -14.54 -10.00
N PRO A 227 10.86 -15.76 -9.57
CA PRO A 227 11.21 -16.97 -10.28
C PRO A 227 10.72 -16.94 -11.72
N VAL A 228 11.63 -17.23 -12.65
CA VAL A 228 11.28 -17.57 -14.03
C VAL A 228 11.21 -19.08 -14.19
N GLU A 229 10.74 -19.55 -15.35
CA GLU A 229 10.60 -20.98 -15.63
C GLU A 229 11.90 -21.77 -15.39
N ALA A 230 13.06 -21.19 -15.72
CA ALA A 230 14.37 -21.81 -15.49
C ALA A 230 14.75 -21.97 -14.00
N ASP A 231 14.07 -21.24 -13.11
CA ASP A 231 14.29 -21.30 -11.67
C ASP A 231 13.38 -22.31 -10.96
N LEU A 232 12.44 -22.90 -11.71
CA LEU A 232 11.47 -23.83 -11.17
C LEU A 232 11.85 -25.27 -11.53
N VAL A 233 11.54 -26.19 -10.61
CA VAL A 233 11.72 -27.64 -10.77
C VAL A 233 10.47 -28.37 -10.31
N ALA A 234 10.28 -29.60 -10.76
CA ALA A 234 9.22 -30.44 -10.22
C ALA A 234 9.50 -30.72 -8.73
N ALA A 235 8.50 -30.56 -7.87
CA ALA A 235 8.67 -30.73 -6.43
C ALA A 235 9.21 -32.12 -6.04
N GLU A 236 8.88 -33.14 -6.83
CA GLU A 236 9.34 -34.53 -6.65
C GLU A 236 10.81 -34.76 -7.03
N THR A 237 11.43 -33.86 -7.81
CA THR A 237 12.84 -33.97 -8.22
C THR A 237 13.79 -33.14 -7.36
N ILE A 238 13.26 -32.40 -6.38
CA ILE A 238 14.08 -31.55 -5.53
C ILE A 238 14.95 -32.40 -4.59
N GLY A 239 16.21 -32.01 -4.42
CA GLY A 239 17.11 -32.63 -3.45
C GLY A 239 16.71 -32.28 -2.02
N TRP A 240 15.73 -33.00 -1.46
CA TRP A 240 15.20 -32.72 -0.13
C TRP A 240 16.03 -33.39 0.98
N PRO A 241 16.45 -32.66 2.03
CA PRO A 241 17.24 -33.25 3.10
C PRO A 241 16.38 -34.19 3.96
N LYS A 242 16.94 -35.36 4.26
CA LYS A 242 16.30 -36.41 5.06
C LYS A 242 16.46 -36.14 6.57
N ALA A 243 16.00 -34.99 7.04
CA ALA A 243 16.00 -34.63 8.46
C ALA A 243 14.64 -34.97 9.11
N ALA A 244 14.65 -35.64 10.27
CA ALA A 244 13.42 -36.13 10.91
C ALA A 244 12.42 -35.02 11.29
N SER A 245 12.91 -33.81 11.55
CA SER A 245 12.08 -32.64 11.92
C SER A 245 11.52 -31.89 10.71
N LEU A 246 11.91 -32.25 9.49
CA LEU A 246 11.51 -31.54 8.28
C LEU A 246 10.29 -32.23 7.64
N PRO A 247 9.20 -31.50 7.32
CA PRO A 247 8.09 -32.09 6.60
C PRO A 247 8.52 -32.54 5.20
N ALA A 248 7.93 -33.64 4.72
CA ALA A 248 8.10 -34.05 3.35
C ALA A 248 7.46 -33.03 2.40
N PRO A 249 8.03 -32.77 1.21
CA PRO A 249 7.43 -31.92 0.20
C PRO A 249 6.01 -32.39 -0.13
N PRO A 250 5.05 -31.46 -0.36
CA PRO A 250 3.71 -31.83 -0.78
C PRO A 250 3.77 -32.65 -2.08
N PRO A 251 3.02 -33.77 -2.17
CA PRO A 251 3.05 -34.63 -3.35
C PRO A 251 2.42 -33.96 -4.58
N GLY A 252 2.77 -34.47 -5.76
CA GLY A 252 2.16 -34.12 -7.05
C GLY A 252 3.07 -33.31 -7.97
N ALA A 253 2.72 -33.32 -9.26
CA ALA A 253 3.43 -32.61 -10.32
C ALA A 253 3.18 -31.09 -10.24
N ARG A 254 3.88 -30.42 -9.30
CA ARG A 254 3.90 -28.96 -9.16
C ARG A 254 5.31 -28.42 -9.35
N LYS A 255 5.40 -27.23 -9.93
CA LYS A 255 6.67 -26.51 -10.09
C LYS A 255 6.94 -25.63 -8.88
N VAL A 256 8.10 -25.79 -8.28
CA VAL A 256 8.54 -25.06 -7.09
C VAL A 256 9.90 -24.40 -7.34
N PRO A 257 10.24 -23.31 -6.63
CA PRO A 257 11.58 -22.74 -6.70
C PRO A 257 12.64 -23.77 -6.34
N LYS A 258 13.77 -23.72 -7.05
CA LYS A 258 14.97 -24.48 -6.67
C LYS A 258 15.35 -24.18 -5.22
N THR A 259 15.78 -25.21 -4.49
CA THR A 259 16.34 -25.09 -3.15
C THR A 259 17.82 -25.44 -3.14
N ASP A 260 18.51 -24.99 -2.09
CA ASP A 260 19.80 -25.53 -1.72
C ASP A 260 19.66 -26.97 -1.17
N PRO A 261 20.79 -27.68 -0.92
CA PRO A 261 20.75 -29.02 -0.34
C PRO A 261 20.09 -29.11 1.05
N ASP A 262 19.88 -27.97 1.71
CA ASP A 262 19.23 -27.88 3.01
C ASP A 262 17.73 -27.57 2.90
N GLY A 263 17.19 -27.48 1.69
CA GLY A 263 15.77 -27.24 1.43
C GLY A 263 15.34 -25.77 1.54
N ASN A 264 16.28 -24.82 1.56
CA ASN A 264 15.97 -23.39 1.53
C ASN A 264 15.96 -22.87 0.09
N GLU A 265 14.97 -22.03 -0.25
CA GLU A 265 14.79 -21.51 -1.61
C GLU A 265 15.95 -20.61 -2.07
N LEU A 266 16.42 -20.82 -3.30
CA LEU A 266 17.54 -20.10 -3.91
C LEU A 266 17.12 -18.88 -4.73
N THR A 267 15.89 -18.89 -5.23
CA THR A 267 15.39 -17.91 -6.20
C THR A 267 14.67 -16.76 -5.51
N GLY A 268 14.69 -15.57 -6.12
CA GLY A 268 13.95 -14.41 -5.67
C GLY A 268 14.71 -13.51 -4.71
N LEU A 269 13.98 -12.73 -3.92
CA LEU A 269 14.52 -11.89 -2.87
C LEU A 269 14.74 -12.70 -1.59
N ARG A 270 15.99 -13.07 -1.33
CA ARG A 270 16.42 -13.68 -0.06
C ARG A 270 16.75 -12.58 0.95
N LEU A 271 15.90 -12.44 1.96
CA LEU A 271 16.19 -11.61 3.14
C LEU A 271 17.36 -12.22 3.94
N PRO A 272 18.04 -11.43 4.79
CA PRO A 272 19.28 -11.86 5.44
C PRO A 272 19.18 -13.18 6.22
N ASP A 273 18.03 -13.43 6.82
CA ASP A 273 17.71 -14.66 7.57
C ASP A 273 17.53 -15.93 6.70
N LEU A 274 17.30 -15.81 5.39
CA LEU A 274 17.36 -16.93 4.45
C LEU A 274 18.68 -16.98 3.67
N ALA A 275 19.34 -15.84 3.49
CA ALA A 275 20.68 -15.80 2.93
C ALA A 275 21.71 -16.45 3.87
N LEU A 276 21.52 -16.31 5.18
CA LEU A 276 22.29 -16.98 6.24
C LEU A 276 21.33 -17.78 7.15
N PRO A 277 20.79 -18.90 6.66
CA PRO A 277 19.76 -19.65 7.37
C PRO A 277 20.31 -20.31 8.63
N ILE A 278 19.51 -20.31 9.70
CA ILE A 278 19.74 -21.09 10.92
C ILE A 278 18.79 -22.30 11.03
N ALA A 279 17.94 -22.47 10.02
CA ALA A 279 16.93 -23.49 9.90
C ALA A 279 16.63 -23.71 8.41
N THR A 280 15.96 -24.81 8.10
CA THR A 280 15.20 -24.91 6.85
C THR A 280 13.85 -24.23 7.04
N PHE A 281 13.54 -23.27 6.19
CA PHE A 281 12.28 -22.53 6.19
C PHE A 281 11.45 -22.91 4.97
N THR A 282 10.26 -23.43 5.19
CA THR A 282 9.36 -23.88 4.11
C THR A 282 8.10 -23.02 4.03
N GLY A 283 7.47 -22.99 2.86
CA GLY A 283 6.15 -22.38 2.62
C GLY A 283 4.96 -23.29 2.96
N PHE A 284 5.21 -24.48 3.51
CA PHE A 284 4.19 -25.50 3.81
C PHE A 284 4.50 -26.22 5.11
N ASN A 285 3.48 -26.81 5.73
CA ASN A 285 3.62 -27.62 6.94
C ASN A 285 2.56 -28.74 6.92
N ALA A 286 2.86 -29.87 7.54
CA ALA A 286 1.94 -31.00 7.60
C ALA A 286 0.84 -30.75 8.64
N GLN A 287 -0.32 -31.39 8.46
CA GLN A 287 -1.38 -31.40 9.46
C GLN A 287 -1.10 -32.47 10.53
N LYS A 288 -1.44 -32.18 11.80
CA LYS A 288 -1.42 -33.18 12.89
C LYS A 288 -2.57 -34.17 12.73
N ASP A 289 -3.78 -33.65 12.53
CA ASP A 289 -4.99 -34.42 12.24
C ASP A 289 -5.49 -34.13 10.82
N LYS A 290 -5.59 -35.16 9.99
CA LYS A 290 -6.09 -35.06 8.60
C LYS A 290 -7.56 -34.63 8.53
N LYS A 291 -8.34 -34.84 9.59
CA LYS A 291 -9.76 -34.44 9.67
C LYS A 291 -9.96 -33.04 10.27
N GLY A 292 -8.90 -32.45 10.83
CA GLY A 292 -8.92 -31.10 11.38
C GLY A 292 -8.79 -30.00 10.30
N PRO A 293 -8.83 -28.72 10.71
CA PRO A 293 -8.64 -27.61 9.78
C PRO A 293 -7.29 -27.69 9.06
N ALA A 294 -7.23 -27.14 7.84
CA ALA A 294 -6.01 -27.10 7.04
C ALA A 294 -4.91 -26.28 7.73
N CYS A 295 -3.70 -26.83 7.82
CA CYS A 295 -2.53 -26.06 8.20
C CYS A 295 -2.11 -25.22 7.00
N VAL A 296 -2.14 -23.89 7.14
CA VAL A 296 -1.80 -22.93 6.08
C VAL A 296 -0.45 -22.27 6.29
N ALA A 297 0.18 -22.51 7.43
CA ALA A 297 1.48 -21.96 7.80
C ALA A 297 2.66 -22.71 7.17
N GLY A 298 3.79 -22.02 7.04
CA GLY A 298 5.07 -22.65 6.74
C GLY A 298 5.66 -23.38 7.95
N ALA A 299 6.71 -24.17 7.74
CA ALA A 299 7.46 -24.82 8.81
C ALA A 299 8.87 -24.22 8.96
N ALA A 300 9.38 -24.25 10.19
CA ALA A 300 10.79 -24.03 10.49
C ALA A 300 11.37 -25.29 11.14
N SER A 301 12.43 -25.83 10.55
CA SER A 301 13.21 -26.94 11.09
C SER A 301 14.63 -26.45 11.39
N PRO A 302 14.96 -26.13 12.66
CA PRO A 302 16.28 -25.65 13.06
C PRO A 302 17.41 -26.56 12.60
N PHE A 303 18.56 -25.98 12.27
CA PHE A 303 19.80 -26.73 12.12
C PHE A 303 20.35 -27.12 13.50
N PRO A 304 21.07 -28.25 13.61
CA PRO A 304 21.81 -28.56 14.83
C PRO A 304 22.80 -27.44 15.15
N ALA A 305 22.98 -27.09 16.43
CA ALA A 305 23.96 -26.07 16.81
C ALA A 305 25.39 -26.59 16.61
N THR A 306 25.63 -27.86 16.98
CA THR A 306 26.94 -28.50 16.98
C THR A 306 26.99 -29.80 16.17
N LYS A 307 28.20 -30.25 15.80
CA LYS A 307 28.42 -31.55 15.16
C LYS A 307 27.91 -32.71 16.01
N ALA A 308 28.12 -32.67 17.32
CA ALA A 308 27.66 -33.71 18.23
C ALA A 308 26.12 -33.83 18.24
N GLU A 309 25.41 -32.69 18.21
CA GLU A 309 23.95 -32.68 18.08
C GLU A 309 23.48 -33.21 16.72
N ARG A 310 24.17 -32.82 15.64
CA ARG A 310 23.90 -33.31 14.28
C ARG A 310 24.02 -34.82 14.19
N GLU A 311 25.11 -35.38 14.71
CA GLU A 311 25.36 -36.83 14.72
C GLU A 311 24.34 -37.57 15.60
N LYS A 312 24.01 -37.02 16.77
CA LYS A 312 22.99 -37.59 17.67
C LYS A 312 21.60 -37.66 17.03
N THR A 313 21.23 -36.65 16.26
CA THR A 313 19.92 -36.59 15.57
C THR A 313 19.95 -37.16 14.17
N ALA A 314 21.12 -37.64 13.70
CA ALA A 314 21.36 -38.10 12.34
C ALA A 314 20.91 -37.08 11.27
N ASP A 315 21.05 -35.78 11.55
CA ASP A 315 20.67 -34.73 10.62
C ASP A 315 21.72 -34.62 9.49
N PRO A 316 21.32 -34.73 8.21
CA PRO A 316 22.27 -34.63 7.10
C PRO A 316 22.78 -33.20 6.87
N ARG A 317 22.09 -32.19 7.39
CA ARG A 317 22.41 -30.77 7.21
C ARG A 317 23.53 -30.39 8.17
N ALA A 318 24.53 -29.66 7.69
CA ALA A 318 25.63 -29.18 8.53
C ALA A 318 25.11 -28.37 9.74
N SER A 319 25.77 -28.52 10.89
CA SER A 319 25.45 -27.73 12.09
C SER A 319 25.83 -26.26 11.92
N LEU A 320 25.32 -25.38 12.79
CA LEU A 320 25.65 -23.95 12.76
C LEU A 320 27.15 -23.70 12.90
N MET A 321 27.83 -24.43 13.79
CA MET A 321 29.29 -24.36 13.92
C MET A 321 30.03 -24.85 12.68
N GLU A 322 29.58 -25.95 12.05
CA GLU A 322 30.19 -26.45 10.81
C GLU A 322 29.97 -25.48 9.63
N ARG A 323 28.84 -24.76 9.60
CA ARG A 323 28.49 -23.80 8.53
C ARG A 323 29.24 -22.48 8.62
N TYR A 324 29.26 -21.89 9.81
CA TYR A 324 29.69 -20.51 9.99
C TYR A 324 30.96 -20.39 10.84
N GLY A 325 31.41 -21.46 11.49
CA GLY A 325 32.60 -21.49 12.34
C GLY A 325 32.41 -20.80 13.70
N SER A 326 31.88 -19.58 13.72
CA SER A 326 31.64 -18.82 14.95
C SER A 326 30.47 -17.85 14.82
N ARG A 327 29.90 -17.47 15.98
CA ARG A 327 28.88 -16.42 16.07
C ARG A 327 29.41 -15.07 15.56
N ALA A 328 30.68 -14.75 15.82
CA ALA A 328 31.29 -13.50 15.37
C ALA A 328 31.32 -13.41 13.83
N TYR A 329 31.74 -14.50 13.17
CA TYR A 329 31.74 -14.59 11.71
C TYR A 329 30.31 -14.49 11.14
N PHE A 330 29.35 -15.19 11.76
CA PHE A 330 27.94 -15.14 11.36
C PHE A 330 27.36 -13.72 11.44
N VAL A 331 27.58 -13.00 12.55
CA VAL A 331 27.10 -11.63 12.73
C VAL A 331 27.76 -10.67 11.74
N ALA A 332 29.07 -10.80 11.51
CA ALA A 332 29.79 -9.98 10.53
C ALA A 332 29.27 -10.23 9.10
N THR A 333 29.04 -11.49 8.73
CA THR A 333 28.49 -11.84 7.41
C THR A 333 27.04 -11.37 7.27
N MET A 334 26.24 -11.43 8.34
CA MET A 334 24.87 -10.90 8.37
C MET A 334 24.86 -9.40 8.07
N ARG A 335 25.80 -8.64 8.62
CA ARG A 335 25.95 -7.21 8.32
C ARG A 335 26.23 -6.98 6.83
N VAL A 336 27.17 -7.72 6.25
CA VAL A 336 27.50 -7.60 4.81
C VAL A 336 26.27 -7.88 3.93
N VAL A 337 25.53 -8.95 4.22
CA VAL A 337 24.33 -9.31 3.46
C VAL A 337 23.24 -8.25 3.61
N ALA A 338 23.00 -7.76 4.82
CA ALA A 338 21.99 -6.75 5.09
C ALA A 338 22.33 -5.41 4.42
N ASP A 339 23.58 -4.95 4.52
CA ASP A 339 24.03 -3.69 3.90
C ASP A 339 23.98 -3.74 2.37
N LYS A 340 24.22 -4.92 1.77
CA LYS A 340 24.00 -5.14 0.33
C LYS A 340 22.54 -4.89 -0.07
N LEU A 341 21.59 -5.41 0.70
CA LEU A 341 20.16 -5.19 0.42
C LEU A 341 19.74 -3.74 0.66
N VAL A 342 20.36 -3.02 1.61
CA VAL A 342 20.16 -1.58 1.79
C VAL A 342 20.64 -0.80 0.57
N THR A 343 21.84 -1.12 0.08
CA THR A 343 22.41 -0.52 -1.13
C THR A 343 21.53 -0.77 -2.35
N GLU A 344 20.93 -1.96 -2.43
CA GLU A 344 20.00 -2.35 -3.49
C GLU A 344 18.58 -1.79 -3.31
N ARG A 345 18.31 -1.02 -2.23
CA ARG A 345 16.99 -0.48 -1.86
C ARG A 345 15.91 -1.55 -1.65
N LEU A 346 16.33 -2.73 -1.18
CA LEU A 346 15.47 -3.89 -0.90
C LEU A 346 15.35 -4.20 0.60
N LEU A 347 16.03 -3.40 1.43
CA LEU A 347 15.94 -3.40 2.86
C LEU A 347 16.15 -1.97 3.37
N LEU A 348 15.46 -1.56 4.42
CA LEU A 348 15.75 -0.28 5.07
C LEU A 348 16.91 -0.45 6.04
N LYS A 349 17.61 0.65 6.35
CA LYS A 349 18.75 0.61 7.26
C LYS A 349 18.35 0.08 8.64
N GLU A 350 17.18 0.47 9.15
CA GLU A 350 16.70 0.05 10.46
C GLU A 350 16.40 -1.45 10.48
N ASP A 351 15.88 -2.00 9.39
CA ASP A 351 15.64 -3.44 9.25
C ASP A 351 16.97 -4.21 9.17
N ALA A 352 17.96 -3.68 8.44
CA ALA A 352 19.30 -4.25 8.40
C ALA A 352 19.93 -4.31 9.80
N ASP A 353 19.82 -3.23 10.56
CA ASP A 353 20.29 -3.16 11.94
C ASP A 353 19.54 -4.15 12.86
N ALA A 354 18.23 -4.34 12.65
CA ALA A 354 17.43 -5.34 13.36
C ALA A 354 17.87 -6.78 13.05
N TYR A 355 18.15 -7.12 11.78
CA TYR A 355 18.67 -8.44 11.41
C TYR A 355 20.02 -8.73 12.08
N VAL A 356 20.92 -7.75 12.11
CA VAL A 356 22.24 -7.90 12.74
C VAL A 356 22.12 -8.00 14.26
N SER A 357 21.16 -7.29 14.87
CA SER A 357 20.85 -7.43 16.29
C SER A 357 20.33 -8.84 16.61
N ALA A 358 19.37 -9.34 15.82
CA ALA A 358 18.82 -10.69 15.97
C ALA A 358 19.90 -11.77 15.78
N ALA A 359 20.83 -11.57 14.84
CA ALA A 359 21.93 -12.50 14.59
C ALA A 359 22.85 -12.70 15.81
N ARG A 360 22.96 -11.70 16.70
CA ARG A 360 23.73 -11.83 17.94
C ARG A 360 23.11 -12.83 18.92
N GLN A 361 21.80 -13.11 18.79
CA GLN A 361 21.05 -14.04 19.61
C GLN A 361 20.86 -15.41 18.95
N ALA A 362 21.45 -15.66 17.78
CA ALA A 362 21.36 -16.94 17.09
C ALA A 362 21.87 -18.10 17.98
N PRO A 363 21.32 -19.33 17.87
CA PRO A 363 21.61 -20.42 18.80
C PRO A 363 22.92 -21.17 18.45
N PHE A 364 24.04 -20.44 18.38
CA PHE A 364 25.41 -20.99 18.23
C PHE A 364 25.93 -21.59 19.53
#